data_AF-A0A1X7STE3-F1
#
_entry.id   AF-A0A1X7STE3-F1
#
_cell.length_a   1.000
_cell.length_b   1.000
_cell.length_c   1.000
_cell.angle_alpha   90.00
_cell.angle_beta   90.00
_cell.angle_gamma   90.00
#
_symmetry.space_group_name_H-M   'P 1'
#
loop_
_entity.id
_entity.type
_entity.pdbx_description
1 polymer ?
#
loop_
_entity_poly.entity_id
_entity_poly.type
_entity_poly.pdbx_seq_one_letter_code
_entity_poly.pdbx_strand_id
1 'polypeptide(L)'
;MQLKSHYPSSPSGYYVLSTNGSTTYTAYCNMGLMCGSGGGWTRLAYLDMTDATQNCPSGFGLYQSGGVRACGKQTLHDGCISVQFPSHNISYSQVCGRVTGYTFGSINGLSGGTEGVIISRGSSQQHVWSLIAGNSESGSSSSSCPCNTGSSVFVPSSIGNNYFCESGVPNNPSQILYTSDPLWDGQGCDSLEAPCCNVPGIPWFHRDYGSNTTTDYIELRVCANHYDEDSPVSYYEIYVK
;
A
#
# COMPACT_ATOMS: atom_id res chain seq x y z
N MET A 1 9.78 16.93 10.96
CA MET A 1 8.87 17.28 12.09
C MET A 1 9.59 18.09 13.17
N GLN A 2 9.02 19.24 13.58
CA GLN A 2 9.56 20.15 14.62
C GLN A 2 9.70 19.52 16.02
N LEU A 3 8.80 18.61 16.41
CA LEU A 3 8.82 17.98 17.74
C LEU A 3 10.11 17.19 17.96
N LYS A 4 10.57 16.40 16.99
CA LYS A 4 11.83 15.64 17.11
C LYS A 4 13.08 16.53 17.13
N SER A 5 13.05 17.68 16.45
CA SER A 5 14.19 18.61 16.46
C SER A 5 14.29 19.39 17.78
N HIS A 6 13.16 19.76 18.38
CA HIS A 6 13.14 20.47 19.67
C HIS A 6 13.26 19.54 20.87
N TYR A 7 12.73 18.32 20.77
CA TYR A 7 12.72 17.32 21.84
C TYR A 7 13.23 15.97 21.34
N PRO A 8 14.55 15.82 21.15
CA PRO A 8 15.14 14.61 20.57
C PRO A 8 14.85 13.32 21.34
N SER A 9 14.60 13.43 22.65
CA SER A 9 14.28 12.30 23.54
C SER A 9 12.80 11.87 23.51
N SER A 10 11.94 12.55 22.74
CA SER A 10 10.53 12.19 22.63
C SER A 10 10.37 10.75 22.11
N PRO A 11 9.57 9.90 22.78
CA PRO A 11 9.31 8.53 22.34
C PRO A 11 8.31 8.47 21.18
N SER A 12 8.19 7.33 20.50
CA SER A 12 7.07 7.13 19.56
C SER A 12 5.74 7.10 20.33
N GLY A 13 4.68 7.65 19.75
CA GLY A 13 3.38 7.73 20.43
C GLY A 13 2.40 8.68 19.77
N TYR A 14 1.23 8.84 20.38
CA TYR A 14 0.24 9.83 19.94
C TYR A 14 0.54 11.21 20.51
N TYR A 15 0.50 12.21 19.63
CA TYR A 15 0.75 13.61 19.97
C TYR A 15 -0.38 14.48 19.44
N VAL A 16 -0.69 15.53 20.20
CA VAL A 16 -1.51 16.64 19.69
C VAL A 16 -0.61 17.56 18.88
N LEU A 17 -0.86 17.62 17.58
CA LEU A 17 -0.14 18.46 16.64
C LEU A 17 -0.97 19.70 16.33
N SER A 18 -0.31 20.83 16.11
CA SER A 18 -0.93 22.08 15.67
C SER A 18 -0.36 22.48 14.32
N THR A 19 -1.22 22.76 13.35
CA THR A 19 -0.82 23.39 12.09
C THR A 19 -1.24 24.86 12.09
N ASN A 20 -0.26 25.73 11.84
CA ASN A 20 -0.40 27.19 11.80
C ASN A 20 -1.02 27.84 13.06
N GLY A 21 -0.95 27.17 14.22
CA GLY A 21 -1.38 27.72 15.52
C GLY A 21 -2.89 27.80 15.74
N SER A 22 -3.71 27.41 14.77
CA SER A 22 -5.18 27.56 14.85
C SER A 22 -5.93 26.23 14.90
N THR A 23 -5.39 25.16 14.31
CA THR A 23 -6.06 23.86 14.20
C THR A 23 -5.22 22.77 14.85
N THR A 24 -5.80 22.03 15.79
CA THR A 24 -5.14 20.89 16.44
C THR A 24 -5.73 19.58 15.97
N TYR A 25 -4.90 18.57 15.78
CA TYR A 25 -5.31 17.19 15.50
C TYR A 25 -4.37 16.22 16.22
N THR A 26 -4.85 15.02 16.49
CA THR A 26 -4.03 13.97 17.12
C THR A 26 -3.51 13.03 16.05
N ALA A 27 -2.22 12.76 16.06
CA ALA A 27 -1.60 11.79 15.16
C ALA A 27 -0.54 10.97 15.88
N TYR A 28 -0.30 9.76 15.38
CA TYR A 28 0.82 8.93 15.84
C TYR A 28 2.11 9.40 15.18
N CYS A 29 3.14 9.63 15.99
CA CYS A 29 4.46 10.06 15.56
C CYS A 29 5.46 8.94 15.83
N ASN A 30 6.13 8.43 14.79
CA ASN A 30 7.26 7.53 14.96
C ASN A 30 8.55 8.34 15.15
N MET A 31 9.17 8.19 16.33
CA MET A 31 10.39 8.89 16.73
C MET A 31 11.67 8.05 16.57
N GLY A 32 11.52 6.79 16.14
CA GLY A 32 12.61 5.87 15.83
C GLY A 32 13.06 5.91 14.36
N LEU A 33 13.96 4.99 13.98
CA LEU A 33 14.38 4.78 12.59
C LEU A 33 13.22 4.19 11.78
N MET A 34 12.97 4.73 10.59
CA MET A 34 11.95 4.25 9.64
C MET A 34 12.35 4.65 8.22
N CYS A 35 12.27 3.72 7.27
CA CYS A 35 12.74 3.89 5.89
C CYS A 35 14.14 4.52 5.78
N GLY A 36 15.10 4.03 6.58
CA GLY A 36 16.49 4.52 6.59
C GLY A 36 16.67 5.95 7.13
N SER A 37 15.60 6.63 7.53
CA SER A 37 15.63 7.99 8.08
C SER A 37 15.31 7.97 9.58
N GLY A 38 15.96 8.85 10.34
CA GLY A 38 15.67 9.01 11.77
C GLY A 38 14.21 9.44 12.04
N GLY A 39 13.85 9.57 13.31
CA GLY A 39 12.47 9.86 13.73
C GLY A 39 11.86 11.17 13.23
N GLY A 40 10.62 11.38 13.65
CA GLY A 40 9.82 12.55 13.24
C GLY A 40 8.91 12.27 12.06
N TRP A 41 8.48 11.02 11.91
CA TRP A 41 7.49 10.56 10.93
C TRP A 41 6.10 10.69 11.52
N THR A 42 5.15 11.31 10.81
CA THR A 42 3.75 11.43 11.23
C THR A 42 2.88 10.46 10.44
N ARG A 43 2.11 9.62 11.12
CA ARG A 43 1.20 8.66 10.48
C ARG A 43 -0.04 9.36 9.96
N LEU A 44 -0.33 9.22 8.67
CA LEU A 44 -1.53 9.75 8.02
C LEU A 44 -2.62 8.69 7.83
N ALA A 45 -2.22 7.44 7.60
CA ALA A 45 -3.13 6.34 7.33
C ALA A 45 -2.81 5.15 8.23
N TYR A 46 -3.85 4.49 8.74
CA TYR A 46 -3.74 3.26 9.51
C TYR A 46 -4.99 2.41 9.34
N LEU A 47 -4.80 1.12 9.06
CA LEU A 47 -5.80 0.08 9.11
C LEU A 47 -5.12 -1.20 9.60
N ASP A 48 -5.78 -1.91 10.50
CA ASP A 48 -5.39 -3.23 10.96
C ASP A 48 -6.66 -4.07 11.20
N MET A 49 -6.99 -4.91 10.23
CA MET A 49 -8.21 -5.72 10.26
C MET A 49 -8.11 -6.94 11.18
N THR A 50 -6.94 -7.19 11.77
CA THR A 50 -6.79 -8.17 12.87
C THR A 50 -7.45 -7.65 14.15
N ASP A 51 -7.54 -6.33 14.32
CA ASP A 51 -8.37 -5.69 15.32
C ASP A 51 -9.84 -5.79 14.93
N ALA A 52 -10.57 -6.63 15.66
CA ALA A 52 -12.00 -6.88 15.46
C ALA A 52 -12.86 -5.60 15.57
N THR A 53 -12.36 -4.54 16.20
CA THR A 53 -13.08 -3.27 16.36
C THR A 53 -12.93 -2.33 15.18
N GLN A 54 -11.93 -2.54 14.31
CA GLN A 54 -11.75 -1.75 13.10
C GLN A 54 -12.73 -2.16 12.01
N ASN A 55 -13.18 -1.20 11.22
CA ASN A 55 -14.09 -1.38 10.11
C ASN A 55 -13.43 -0.92 8.81
N CYS A 56 -13.93 -1.43 7.68
CA CYS A 56 -13.45 -0.98 6.39
C CYS A 56 -13.70 0.52 6.17
N PRO A 57 -12.78 1.21 5.47
CA PRO A 57 -12.98 2.62 5.13
C PRO A 57 -14.30 2.82 4.36
N SER A 58 -14.85 4.03 4.43
CA SER A 58 -16.10 4.36 3.73
C SER A 58 -16.01 3.99 2.24
N GLY A 59 -17.01 3.26 1.76
CA GLY A 59 -17.10 2.75 0.39
C GLY A 59 -16.51 1.34 0.21
N PHE A 60 -15.57 0.91 1.05
CA PHE A 60 -14.96 -0.41 0.94
C PHE A 60 -15.89 -1.50 1.49
N GLY A 61 -15.91 -2.65 0.81
CA GLY A 61 -16.60 -3.87 1.24
C GLY A 61 -15.71 -4.74 2.13
N LEU A 62 -16.33 -5.39 3.12
CA LEU A 62 -15.67 -6.37 3.98
C LEU A 62 -15.59 -7.73 3.28
N TYR A 63 -14.36 -8.21 3.12
CA TYR A 63 -14.06 -9.61 2.82
C TYR A 63 -13.79 -10.34 4.13
N GLN A 64 -14.40 -11.51 4.29
CA GLN A 64 -14.19 -12.35 5.46
C GLN A 64 -14.25 -13.83 5.10
N SER A 65 -13.13 -14.53 5.23
CA SER A 65 -12.99 -15.97 4.98
C SER A 65 -11.77 -16.50 5.74
N GLY A 66 -11.78 -17.77 6.14
CA GLY A 66 -10.60 -18.41 6.75
C GLY A 66 -10.05 -17.73 8.02
N GLY A 67 -10.87 -16.95 8.73
CA GLY A 67 -10.43 -16.15 9.89
C GLY A 67 -9.76 -14.81 9.52
N VAL A 68 -9.58 -14.53 8.22
CA VAL A 68 -9.05 -13.27 7.71
C VAL A 68 -10.19 -12.27 7.48
N ARG A 69 -9.92 -11.00 7.79
CA ARG A 69 -10.75 -9.84 7.43
C ARG A 69 -9.92 -8.89 6.56
N ALA A 70 -10.50 -8.40 5.48
CA ALA A 70 -9.85 -7.46 4.58
C ALA A 70 -10.88 -6.54 3.92
N CYS A 71 -10.41 -5.42 3.36
CA CYS A 71 -11.24 -4.36 2.83
C CYS A 71 -10.93 -4.14 1.35
N GLY A 72 -11.91 -4.40 0.50
CA GLY A 72 -11.78 -4.26 -0.95
C GLY A 72 -12.98 -3.57 -1.55
N LYS A 73 -13.23 -3.84 -2.83
CA LYS A 73 -14.36 -3.33 -3.59
C LYS A 73 -15.65 -4.00 -3.12
N GLN A 74 -16.69 -3.20 -2.86
CA GLN A 74 -18.02 -3.72 -2.51
C GLN A 74 -18.70 -4.39 -3.70
N THR A 75 -18.42 -3.92 -4.92
CA THR A 75 -18.93 -4.48 -6.17
C THR A 75 -17.76 -4.72 -7.12
N LEU A 76 -17.70 -5.93 -7.67
CA LEU A 76 -16.66 -6.36 -8.61
C LEU A 76 -16.97 -5.83 -10.02
N HIS A 77 -16.43 -4.66 -10.35
CA HIS A 77 -16.53 -4.02 -11.66
C HIS A 77 -15.19 -3.36 -12.01
N ASP A 78 -14.94 -3.06 -13.28
CA ASP A 78 -13.76 -2.32 -13.70
C ASP A 78 -13.58 -0.99 -12.92
N GLY A 79 -12.34 -0.70 -12.56
CA GLY A 79 -11.91 0.55 -11.96
C GLY A 79 -11.37 0.40 -10.54
N CYS A 80 -11.32 1.54 -9.84
CA CYS A 80 -10.75 1.61 -8.50
C CYS A 80 -11.77 2.13 -7.49
N ILE A 81 -11.63 1.68 -6.24
CA ILE A 81 -12.19 2.36 -5.08
C ILE A 81 -11.07 3.06 -4.31
N SER A 82 -11.36 4.22 -3.69
CA SER A 82 -10.34 5.02 -3.02
C SER A 82 -10.74 5.53 -1.64
N VAL A 83 -9.71 5.79 -0.83
CA VAL A 83 -9.82 6.55 0.42
C VAL A 83 -8.69 7.58 0.46
N GLN A 84 -9.04 8.79 0.91
CA GLN A 84 -8.11 9.91 1.02
C GLN A 84 -7.78 10.20 2.49
N PHE A 85 -6.51 10.42 2.76
CA PHE A 85 -5.96 10.72 4.07
C PHE A 85 -5.39 12.14 4.04
N PRO A 86 -6.06 13.12 4.68
CA PRO A 86 -5.58 14.49 4.69
C PRO A 86 -4.22 14.58 5.40
N SER A 87 -3.30 15.37 4.85
CA SER A 87 -2.02 15.68 5.49
C SER A 87 -2.16 16.62 6.69
N HIS A 88 -3.34 17.21 6.90
CA HIS A 88 -3.60 18.24 7.89
C HIS A 88 -2.65 19.46 7.78
N ASN A 89 -2.23 19.81 6.56
CA ASN A 89 -1.24 20.86 6.26
C ASN A 89 0.18 20.57 6.77
N ILE A 90 0.50 19.31 7.07
CA ILE A 90 1.90 18.91 7.26
C ILE A 90 2.60 19.05 5.91
N SER A 91 3.65 19.87 5.89
CA SER A 91 4.58 19.90 4.76
C SER A 91 5.54 18.72 4.85
N TYR A 92 5.59 17.89 3.82
CA TYR A 92 6.42 16.69 3.76
C TYR A 92 7.13 16.54 2.42
N SER A 93 8.29 15.90 2.41
CA SER A 93 9.00 15.48 1.18
C SER A 93 9.28 13.99 1.13
N GLN A 94 8.91 13.23 2.17
CA GLN A 94 9.06 11.78 2.18
C GLN A 94 7.77 11.09 2.55
N VAL A 95 7.53 9.93 1.93
CA VAL A 95 6.44 9.00 2.27
C VAL A 95 7.05 7.63 2.54
N CYS A 96 6.68 7.03 3.66
CA CYS A 96 7.12 5.70 4.06
C CYS A 96 5.93 4.91 4.56
N GLY A 97 5.81 3.65 4.18
CA GLY A 97 4.70 2.83 4.64
C GLY A 97 4.80 1.40 4.20
N ARG A 98 3.81 0.62 4.61
CA ARG A 98 3.61 -0.77 4.17
C ARG A 98 2.12 -1.04 4.04
N VAL A 99 1.78 -1.96 3.15
CA VAL A 99 0.41 -2.40 2.90
C VAL A 99 0.46 -3.92 2.79
N THR A 100 -0.49 -4.61 3.42
CA THR A 100 -0.69 -6.04 3.24
C THR A 100 -2.11 -6.26 2.74
N GLY A 101 -2.23 -7.10 1.72
CA GLY A 101 -3.51 -7.46 1.13
C GLY A 101 -3.61 -8.94 0.87
N TYR A 102 -4.61 -9.31 0.08
CA TYR A 102 -4.84 -10.68 -0.37
C TYR A 102 -5.36 -10.64 -1.79
N THR A 103 -5.15 -11.73 -2.54
CA THR A 103 -5.79 -11.89 -3.85
C THR A 103 -7.22 -12.40 -3.67
N PHE A 104 -8.16 -11.80 -4.41
CA PHE A 104 -9.48 -12.38 -4.65
C PHE A 104 -9.64 -12.64 -6.14
N GLY A 105 -9.97 -13.86 -6.53
CA GLY A 105 -10.23 -14.20 -7.93
C GLY A 105 -9.00 -14.13 -8.85
N SER A 106 -9.19 -13.67 -10.08
CA SER A 106 -8.21 -13.81 -11.18
C SER A 106 -7.56 -12.47 -11.60
N ILE A 107 -6.79 -11.89 -10.70
CA ILE A 107 -6.12 -10.60 -10.93
C ILE A 107 -5.08 -10.64 -12.07
N ASN A 108 -4.87 -9.53 -12.78
CA ASN A 108 -4.08 -9.45 -14.00
C ASN A 108 -2.83 -8.57 -13.93
N GLY A 109 -2.39 -8.18 -12.73
CA GLY A 109 -1.15 -7.44 -12.53
C GLY A 109 -1.13 -6.10 -13.26
N LEU A 110 -0.36 -6.02 -14.36
CA LEU A 110 -0.27 -4.83 -15.22
C LEU A 110 -1.01 -4.97 -16.56
N SER A 111 -1.66 -6.11 -16.81
CA SER A 111 -2.40 -6.35 -18.04
C SER A 111 -3.71 -5.58 -17.99
N GLY A 112 -3.91 -4.60 -18.89
CA GLY A 112 -5.14 -3.79 -18.94
C GLY A 112 -5.22 -2.63 -17.93
N GLY A 113 -4.23 -2.50 -17.04
CA GLY A 113 -4.18 -1.47 -16.01
C GLY A 113 -3.33 -1.94 -14.82
N THR A 114 -3.12 -1.08 -13.82
CA THR A 114 -2.47 -1.51 -12.57
C THR A 114 -3.52 -2.06 -11.62
N GLU A 115 -3.45 -3.35 -11.35
CA GLU A 115 -4.31 -4.04 -10.41
C GLU A 115 -3.58 -4.34 -9.10
N GLY A 116 -4.32 -4.23 -8.00
CA GLY A 116 -3.76 -4.15 -6.65
C GLY A 116 -3.99 -2.77 -6.03
N VAL A 117 -2.99 -2.28 -5.31
CA VAL A 117 -3.07 -1.00 -4.58
C VAL A 117 -2.23 0.08 -5.27
N ILE A 118 -2.82 1.25 -5.50
CA ILE A 118 -2.11 2.44 -6.00
C ILE A 118 -2.13 3.51 -4.91
N ILE A 119 -0.94 3.96 -4.51
CA ILE A 119 -0.77 5.08 -3.60
C ILE A 119 -0.38 6.31 -4.43
N SER A 120 -1.16 7.37 -4.29
CA SER A 120 -0.93 8.65 -4.95
C SER A 120 -1.06 9.82 -3.99
N ARG A 121 -0.65 11.01 -4.43
CA ARG A 121 -0.84 12.25 -3.67
C ARG A 121 -1.44 13.37 -4.50
N GLY A 122 -2.26 14.18 -3.83
CA GLY A 122 -2.83 15.41 -4.37
C GLY A 122 -3.89 15.19 -5.46
N SER A 123 -4.52 16.28 -5.87
CA SER A 123 -5.61 16.26 -6.85
C SER A 123 -5.18 15.79 -8.25
N SER A 124 -3.90 15.96 -8.59
CA SER A 124 -3.32 15.43 -9.83
C SER A 124 -2.93 13.95 -9.75
N GLN A 125 -3.21 13.27 -8.62
CA GLN A 125 -2.91 11.85 -8.39
C GLN A 125 -1.45 11.49 -8.72
N GLN A 126 -0.50 12.31 -8.26
CA GLN A 126 0.91 12.06 -8.49
C GLN A 126 1.32 10.73 -7.84
N HIS A 127 1.99 9.87 -8.60
CA HIS A 127 2.36 8.53 -8.16
C HIS A 127 3.33 8.55 -6.97
N VAL A 128 3.01 7.74 -5.95
CA VAL A 128 3.88 7.49 -4.79
C VAL A 128 4.44 6.07 -4.90
N TRP A 129 3.55 5.07 -4.95
CA TRP A 129 3.92 3.66 -5.01
C TRP A 129 2.79 2.81 -5.61
N SER A 130 3.14 1.70 -6.27
CA SER A 130 2.17 0.68 -6.70
C SER A 130 2.47 -0.64 -5.98
N LEU A 131 1.45 -1.29 -5.42
CA LEU A 131 1.54 -2.67 -4.95
C LEU A 131 0.70 -3.52 -5.89
N ILE A 132 1.38 -4.21 -6.79
CA ILE A 132 0.78 -4.90 -7.92
C ILE A 132 0.47 -6.34 -7.49
N ALA A 133 -0.72 -6.83 -7.80
CA ALA A 133 -1.08 -8.22 -7.53
C ALA A 133 -0.97 -9.05 -8.81
N GLY A 134 -0.08 -10.04 -8.84
CA GLY A 134 0.10 -10.95 -9.96
C GLY A 134 -0.95 -12.06 -10.01
N ASN A 135 -1.23 -12.58 -11.21
CA ASN A 135 -2.23 -13.64 -11.40
C ASN A 135 -1.86 -14.98 -10.76
N SER A 136 -0.57 -15.34 -10.77
CA SER A 136 -0.06 -16.59 -10.25
C SER A 136 1.44 -16.53 -9.93
N GLU A 137 1.85 -17.19 -8.85
CA GLU A 137 3.23 -17.41 -8.40
C GLU A 137 4.09 -18.18 -9.44
N SER A 138 3.46 -19.04 -10.23
CA SER A 138 4.13 -19.95 -11.19
C SER A 138 4.10 -19.45 -12.64
N GLY A 139 3.54 -18.26 -12.88
CA GLY A 139 3.42 -17.67 -14.21
C GLY A 139 4.53 -16.67 -14.55
N SER A 140 4.79 -16.50 -15.85
CA SER A 140 5.61 -15.41 -16.41
C SER A 140 4.90 -14.69 -17.57
N SER A 141 3.56 -14.80 -17.60
CA SER A 141 2.71 -14.28 -18.67
C SER A 141 2.45 -12.78 -18.49
N SER A 142 1.66 -12.18 -19.38
CA SER A 142 1.33 -10.75 -19.31
C SER A 142 0.59 -10.33 -18.04
N SER A 143 -0.03 -11.28 -17.33
CA SER A 143 -0.75 -11.05 -16.07
C SER A 143 0.08 -11.37 -14.81
N SER A 144 1.31 -11.86 -14.99
CA SER A 144 2.23 -12.17 -13.91
C SER A 144 2.97 -10.93 -13.41
N CYS A 145 3.66 -11.06 -12.28
CA CYS A 145 4.45 -9.97 -11.75
C CYS A 145 5.65 -9.63 -12.66
N PRO A 146 6.02 -8.33 -12.79
CA PRO A 146 7.17 -7.93 -13.61
C PRO A 146 8.50 -8.49 -13.11
N CYS A 147 8.61 -8.78 -11.81
CA CYS A 147 9.79 -9.36 -11.18
C CYS A 147 9.88 -10.88 -11.32
N ASN A 148 8.84 -11.56 -11.85
CA ASN A 148 8.89 -13.02 -12.02
C ASN A 148 10.03 -13.42 -12.95
N THR A 149 10.67 -14.55 -12.65
CA THR A 149 11.73 -15.14 -13.46
C THR A 149 11.19 -15.44 -14.86
N GLY A 150 11.80 -14.84 -15.89
CA GLY A 150 11.36 -15.00 -17.29
C GLY A 150 10.17 -14.11 -17.68
N SER A 151 9.69 -13.22 -16.80
CA SER A 151 8.67 -12.24 -17.13
C SER A 151 9.17 -11.24 -18.17
N SER A 152 8.28 -10.88 -19.10
CA SER A 152 8.50 -9.83 -20.10
C SER A 152 7.55 -8.64 -19.90
N VAL A 153 6.82 -8.62 -18.78
CA VAL A 153 5.86 -7.57 -18.46
C VAL A 153 6.59 -6.23 -18.35
N PHE A 154 6.16 -5.28 -19.15
CA PHE A 154 6.72 -3.93 -19.16
C PHE A 154 6.12 -3.11 -18.02
N VAL A 155 6.98 -2.51 -17.18
CA VAL A 155 6.56 -1.56 -16.16
C VAL A 155 6.50 -0.16 -16.78
N PRO A 156 5.33 0.52 -16.77
CA PRO A 156 5.22 1.90 -17.26
C PRO A 156 6.21 2.83 -16.58
N SER A 157 6.76 3.79 -17.34
CA SER A 157 7.70 4.79 -16.81
C SER A 157 7.09 5.67 -15.71
N SER A 158 5.77 5.82 -15.69
CA SER A 158 5.03 6.49 -14.62
C SER A 158 5.13 5.80 -13.26
N ILE A 159 5.36 4.48 -13.24
CA ILE A 159 5.61 3.69 -12.02
C ILE A 159 7.11 3.60 -11.75
N GLY A 160 7.89 3.30 -12.78
CA GLY A 160 9.35 3.12 -12.68
C GLY A 160 9.70 2.01 -11.68
N ASN A 161 10.59 2.32 -10.72
CA ASN A 161 11.01 1.37 -9.68
C ASN A 161 10.20 1.48 -8.38
N ASN A 162 9.12 2.26 -8.37
CA ASN A 162 8.33 2.54 -7.16
C ASN A 162 7.16 1.57 -7.07
N TYR A 163 7.46 0.27 -7.08
CA TYR A 163 6.46 -0.76 -6.94
C TYR A 163 6.97 -1.97 -6.18
N PHE A 164 6.02 -2.69 -5.58
CA PHE A 164 6.17 -4.10 -5.23
C PHE A 164 5.18 -4.90 -6.07
N CYS A 165 5.47 -6.17 -6.30
CA CYS A 165 4.55 -7.08 -6.94
C CYS A 165 4.60 -8.42 -6.24
N GLU A 166 3.45 -9.06 -6.07
CA GLU A 166 3.34 -10.39 -5.47
C GLU A 166 2.02 -11.07 -5.89
N SER A 167 1.93 -12.39 -5.81
CA SER A 167 0.74 -13.17 -6.13
C SER A 167 0.47 -14.15 -5.02
N GLY A 168 -0.72 -14.10 -4.42
CA GLY A 168 -1.14 -15.10 -3.42
C GLY A 168 -1.77 -16.34 -4.04
N VAL A 169 -1.53 -16.60 -5.33
CA VAL A 169 -2.19 -17.67 -6.11
C VAL A 169 -1.14 -18.67 -6.61
N PRO A 170 -1.11 -19.90 -6.05
CA PRO A 170 -0.08 -20.87 -6.41
C PRO A 170 -0.11 -21.32 -7.88
N ASN A 171 -1.32 -21.43 -8.44
CA ASN A 171 -1.54 -21.95 -9.78
C ASN A 171 -2.69 -21.18 -10.46
N ASN A 172 -3.79 -21.85 -10.82
CA ASN A 172 -4.93 -21.22 -11.46
C ASN A 172 -5.84 -20.55 -10.41
N PRO A 173 -6.24 -19.28 -10.62
CA PRO A 173 -7.13 -18.59 -9.73
C PRO A 173 -8.53 -19.22 -9.73
N SER A 174 -9.18 -19.13 -8.58
CA SER A 174 -10.57 -19.46 -8.31
C SER A 174 -11.24 -18.25 -7.66
N GLN A 175 -12.56 -18.14 -7.75
CA GLN A 175 -13.31 -17.01 -7.20
C GLN A 175 -13.46 -17.10 -5.67
N ILE A 176 -12.32 -17.03 -4.97
CA ILE A 176 -12.19 -17.10 -3.52
C ILE A 176 -11.21 -16.03 -3.03
N LEU A 177 -11.26 -15.75 -1.73
CA LEU A 177 -10.20 -15.00 -1.05
C LEU A 177 -9.05 -15.96 -0.73
N TYR A 178 -7.87 -15.72 -1.29
CA TYR A 178 -6.66 -16.48 -1.00
C TYR A 178 -6.05 -15.97 0.30
N THR A 179 -6.28 -16.68 1.40
CA THR A 179 -5.89 -16.24 2.75
C THR A 179 -4.58 -16.84 3.26
N SER A 180 -4.03 -17.84 2.56
CA SER A 180 -2.81 -18.55 2.98
C SER A 180 -1.54 -17.75 2.69
N ASP A 181 -1.59 -16.85 1.72
CA ASP A 181 -0.44 -16.10 1.24
C ASP A 181 -0.79 -14.61 1.12
N PRO A 182 -0.46 -13.79 2.14
CA PRO A 182 -0.71 -12.36 2.12
C PRO A 182 0.18 -11.64 1.08
N LEU A 183 -0.41 -10.70 0.37
CA LEU A 183 0.31 -9.90 -0.62
C LEU A 183 1.15 -8.80 0.03
N TRP A 184 2.31 -8.57 -0.57
CA TRP A 184 3.28 -7.49 -0.35
C TRP A 184 3.93 -7.47 1.02
N ASP A 185 3.98 -8.62 1.68
CA ASP A 185 4.65 -8.80 2.97
C ASP A 185 6.11 -9.28 2.84
N GLY A 186 6.52 -9.64 1.62
CA GLY A 186 7.87 -10.10 1.30
C GLY A 186 8.13 -11.56 1.72
N GLN A 187 7.09 -12.36 1.88
CA GLN A 187 7.14 -13.78 2.25
C GLN A 187 6.23 -14.58 1.32
N GLY A 188 6.41 -15.90 1.23
CA GLY A 188 5.52 -16.73 0.41
C GLY A 188 5.81 -16.72 -1.09
N CYS A 189 6.69 -15.84 -1.60
CA CYS A 189 7.13 -15.93 -3.00
C CYS A 189 7.95 -17.21 -3.31
N ASP A 190 7.27 -18.22 -3.84
CA ASP A 190 7.89 -19.43 -4.37
C ASP A 190 8.06 -19.38 -5.90
N SER A 191 8.70 -20.41 -6.46
CA SER A 191 8.76 -20.64 -7.92
C SER A 191 9.32 -19.46 -8.74
N LEU A 192 8.57 -18.96 -9.73
CA LEU A 192 9.01 -17.88 -10.61
C LEU A 192 8.93 -16.53 -9.91
N GLU A 193 8.10 -16.37 -8.88
CA GLU A 193 7.91 -15.12 -8.14
C GLU A 193 8.98 -14.86 -7.09
N ALA A 194 9.84 -15.82 -6.75
CA ALA A 194 10.90 -15.67 -5.75
C ALA A 194 11.72 -14.35 -5.82
N PRO A 195 12.04 -13.74 -6.98
CA PRO A 195 12.72 -12.44 -7.03
C PRO A 195 11.89 -11.28 -6.47
N CYS A 196 10.56 -11.37 -6.48
CA CYS A 196 9.64 -10.33 -6.04
C CYS A 196 9.70 -10.09 -4.52
N CYS A 197 9.90 -11.14 -3.71
CA CYS A 197 10.13 -11.01 -2.27
C CYS A 197 11.56 -10.56 -1.92
N ASN A 198 12.50 -10.62 -2.88
CA ASN A 198 13.90 -10.26 -2.67
C ASN A 198 14.22 -8.81 -3.10
N VAL A 199 13.20 -7.97 -3.28
CA VAL A 199 13.37 -6.57 -3.64
C VAL A 199 13.78 -5.73 -2.42
N PRO A 200 14.69 -4.75 -2.56
CA PRO A 200 15.08 -3.90 -1.44
C PRO A 200 13.88 -3.15 -0.86
N GLY A 201 13.77 -3.18 0.47
CA GLY A 201 12.81 -2.37 1.22
C GLY A 201 11.50 -3.08 1.57
N ILE A 202 11.05 -4.10 0.81
CA ILE A 202 9.82 -4.85 1.13
C ILE A 202 9.86 -5.38 2.58
N PRO A 203 8.79 -5.23 3.38
CA PRO A 203 7.45 -4.71 3.05
C PRO A 203 7.30 -3.18 3.10
N TRP A 204 8.36 -2.44 3.40
CA TRP A 204 8.33 -0.98 3.54
C TRP A 204 8.72 -0.25 2.24
N PHE A 205 7.75 0.41 1.62
CA PHE A 205 8.05 1.34 0.54
C PHE A 205 8.56 2.68 1.08
N HIS A 206 9.46 3.31 0.33
CA HIS A 206 9.98 4.65 0.63
C HIS A 206 10.05 5.50 -0.62
N ARG A 207 9.37 6.65 -0.59
CA ARG A 207 9.41 7.66 -1.64
C ARG A 207 10.02 8.94 -1.08
N ASP A 208 11.18 9.33 -1.61
CA ASP A 208 11.89 10.56 -1.25
C ASP A 208 11.86 11.55 -2.42
N TYR A 209 11.25 12.72 -2.20
CA TYR A 209 11.15 13.81 -3.17
C TYR A 209 12.26 14.86 -2.99
N GLY A 210 13.26 14.59 -2.14
CA GLY A 210 14.38 15.48 -1.84
C GLY A 210 13.91 16.74 -1.10
N SER A 211 14.25 17.90 -1.64
CA SER A 211 13.84 19.20 -1.09
C SER A 211 12.44 19.64 -1.51
N ASN A 212 11.78 18.91 -2.42
CA ASN A 212 10.44 19.26 -2.88
C ASN A 212 9.42 18.82 -1.84
N THR A 213 8.80 19.81 -1.19
CA THR A 213 7.78 19.56 -0.18
C THR A 213 6.38 19.81 -0.72
N THR A 214 5.39 19.15 -0.14
CA THR A 214 3.97 19.34 -0.43
C THR A 214 3.13 19.17 0.83
N THR A 215 1.88 19.63 0.79
CA THR A 215 0.84 19.39 1.79
C THR A 215 -0.29 18.55 1.22
N ASP A 216 -0.07 17.87 0.10
CA ASP A 216 -1.08 17.03 -0.55
C ASP A 216 -1.63 15.95 0.38
N TYR A 217 -2.89 15.57 0.21
CA TYR A 217 -3.39 14.34 0.82
C TYR A 217 -2.71 13.12 0.19
N ILE A 218 -2.68 12.01 0.93
CA ILE A 218 -2.36 10.69 0.38
C ILE A 218 -3.67 9.99 0.02
N GLU A 219 -3.73 9.36 -1.15
CA GLU A 219 -4.85 8.55 -1.60
C GLU A 219 -4.37 7.11 -1.78
N LEU A 220 -5.11 6.17 -1.19
CA LEU A 220 -4.96 4.75 -1.43
C LEU A 220 -6.14 4.29 -2.30
N ARG A 221 -5.82 3.65 -3.43
CA ARG A 221 -6.79 3.04 -4.35
C ARG A 221 -6.61 1.54 -4.38
N VAL A 222 -7.70 0.78 -4.36
CA VAL A 222 -7.72 -0.66 -4.71
C VAL A 222 -8.36 -0.78 -6.09
N CYS A 223 -7.63 -1.36 -7.04
CA CYS A 223 -7.96 -1.38 -8.47
C CYS A 223 -8.00 -2.81 -9.01
N ALA A 224 -8.93 -3.05 -9.93
CA ALA A 224 -9.15 -4.30 -10.66
C ALA A 224 -9.88 -3.97 -11.96
N ASN A 225 -9.55 -4.62 -13.07
CA ASN A 225 -10.10 -4.30 -14.40
C ASN A 225 -11.30 -5.18 -14.80
N HIS A 226 -11.60 -6.22 -14.03
CA HIS A 226 -12.61 -7.21 -14.32
C HIS A 226 -13.62 -7.41 -13.17
N TYR A 227 -14.67 -8.20 -13.41
CA TYR A 227 -15.80 -8.39 -12.49
C TYR A 227 -15.68 -9.59 -11.54
N ASP A 228 -14.54 -10.24 -11.53
CA ASP A 228 -14.26 -11.43 -10.73
C ASP A 228 -12.97 -11.32 -9.90
N GLU A 229 -12.33 -10.15 -9.89
CA GLU A 229 -11.03 -9.97 -9.25
C GLU A 229 -11.00 -8.76 -8.29
N ASP A 230 -10.19 -8.85 -7.25
CA ASP A 230 -9.95 -7.77 -6.30
C ASP A 230 -8.63 -7.99 -5.53
N SER A 231 -8.16 -6.95 -4.85
CA SER A 231 -7.03 -7.01 -3.91
C SER A 231 -7.37 -6.36 -2.58
N PRO A 232 -8.27 -6.99 -1.79
CA PRO A 232 -8.66 -6.42 -0.51
C PRO A 232 -7.48 -6.29 0.45
N VAL A 233 -7.38 -5.14 1.12
CA VAL A 233 -6.30 -4.82 2.07
C VAL A 233 -6.70 -5.14 3.50
N SER A 234 -5.84 -5.84 4.24
CA SER A 234 -6.05 -6.15 5.66
C SER A 234 -5.26 -5.21 6.57
N TYR A 235 -4.18 -4.63 6.06
CA TYR A 235 -3.30 -3.78 6.83
C TYR A 235 -2.71 -2.67 5.97
N TYR A 236 -2.63 -1.47 6.53
CA TYR A 236 -1.70 -0.46 6.03
C TYR A 236 -1.28 0.49 7.14
N GLU A 237 -0.06 0.99 7.04
CA GLU A 237 0.36 2.18 7.76
C GLU A 237 1.20 3.06 6.84
N ILE A 238 0.85 4.35 6.77
CA ILE A 238 1.51 5.31 5.88
C ILE A 238 1.88 6.56 6.67
N TYR A 239 3.14 6.95 6.55
CA TYR A 239 3.77 8.05 7.24
C TYR A 239 4.33 9.07 6.27
N VAL A 240 4.38 10.32 6.71
CA VAL A 240 5.04 11.41 6.01
C VAL A 240 6.06 12.12 6.89
N LYS A 241 7.06 12.75 6.26
CA LYS A 241 8.11 13.50 6.95
C LYS A 241 8.59 14.71 6.17
#